data_AF-A0A9X0QES5-F1
#
_entry.id   AF-A0A9X0QES5-F1
#
_cell.length_a   1.000
_cell.length_b   1.000
_cell.length_c   1.000
_cell.angle_alpha   90.00
_cell.angle_beta   90.00
_cell.angle_gamma   90.00
#
_symmetry.space_group_name_H-M   'P 1'
#
loop_
_entity.id
_entity.type
_entity.pdbx_description
1 polymer ?
#
loop_
_entity_poly.entity_id
_entity_poly.type
_entity_poly.pdbx_seq_one_letter_code
_entity_poly.pdbx_strand_id
1 'polypeptide(L)'
;MRRLTSLSLATLALIAPITIKAQPAPPAPTKPYLVEWVYRVQYGHQDEWWSLFRKYQIAALDREQQLGYVTSYTVYGPGLHTSEDSRWDYRVVITYRDQPSSTHEGEVLHQLFSDQRILRKEENRRWELTSNHYDLPIHVVDPHAE
;
A
#
# COMPACT_ATOMS: atom_id res chain seq x y z
N MET A 1 23.71 91.45 19.67
CA MET A 1 23.25 90.31 20.48
C MET A 1 22.62 89.27 19.54
N ARG A 2 23.32 88.17 19.23
CA ARG A 2 22.87 87.13 18.28
C ARG A 2 21.92 86.16 19.00
N ARG A 3 20.73 85.94 18.44
CA ARG A 3 19.77 84.91 18.89
C ARG A 3 20.16 83.55 18.28
N LEU A 4 20.30 82.53 19.13
CA LEU A 4 20.47 81.13 18.74
C LEU A 4 19.09 80.48 18.66
N THR A 5 18.71 79.98 17.49
CA THR A 5 17.51 79.14 17.30
C THR A 5 17.93 77.67 17.36
N SER A 6 17.44 76.96 18.36
CA SER A 6 17.62 75.50 18.51
C SER A 6 16.66 74.76 17.59
N LEU A 7 17.20 73.92 16.69
CA LEU A 7 16.42 72.94 15.92
C LEU A 7 16.37 71.61 16.70
N SER A 8 15.18 71.20 17.12
CA SER A 8 14.93 69.87 17.67
C SER A 8 14.62 68.89 16.52
N LEU A 9 15.45 67.84 16.39
CA LEU A 9 15.27 66.77 15.41
C LEU A 9 14.38 65.67 16.02
N ALA A 10 13.12 65.57 15.59
CA ALA A 10 12.24 64.47 15.97
C ALA A 10 12.57 63.22 15.13
N THR A 11 12.98 62.14 15.78
CA THR A 11 13.26 60.84 15.15
C THR A 11 11.97 60.02 15.09
N LEU A 12 11.48 59.74 13.88
CA LEU A 12 10.31 58.90 13.63
C LEU A 12 10.75 57.43 13.56
N ALA A 13 10.36 56.60 14.53
CA ALA A 13 10.65 55.17 14.51
C ALA A 13 9.66 54.44 13.59
N LEU A 14 10.16 53.86 12.49
CA LEU A 14 9.39 52.97 11.62
C LEU A 14 9.20 51.61 12.30
N ILE A 15 7.96 51.25 12.58
CA ILE A 15 7.58 49.90 13.04
C ILE A 15 7.29 49.06 11.80
N ALA A 16 8.17 48.10 11.49
CA ALA A 16 7.96 47.15 10.40
C ALA A 16 7.01 46.02 10.86
N PRO A 17 6.04 45.59 10.03
CA PRO A 17 5.15 44.49 10.38
C PRO A 17 5.89 43.16 10.36
N ILE A 18 5.87 42.44 11.48
CA ILE A 18 6.38 41.06 11.58
C ILE A 18 5.30 40.14 11.02
N THR A 19 5.50 39.63 9.80
CA THR A 19 4.66 38.58 9.23
C THR A 19 5.05 37.23 9.83
N ILE A 20 4.24 36.74 10.77
CA ILE A 20 4.38 35.37 11.29
C ILE A 20 3.90 34.41 10.18
N LYS A 21 4.84 33.72 9.52
CA LYS A 21 4.49 32.61 8.63
C LYS A 21 3.99 31.45 9.48
N ALA A 22 2.72 31.07 9.30
CA ALA A 22 2.18 29.85 9.89
C ALA A 22 2.97 28.64 9.36
N GLN A 23 3.48 27.83 10.28
CA GLN A 23 4.19 26.59 9.95
C GLN A 23 3.15 25.53 9.54
N PRO A 24 3.35 24.80 8.42
CA PRO A 24 2.40 23.78 8.01
C PRO A 24 2.27 22.71 9.09
N ALA A 25 1.03 22.27 9.35
CA ALA A 25 0.76 21.19 10.27
C ALA A 25 1.51 19.91 9.81
N PRO A 26 1.96 19.05 10.73
CA PRO A 26 2.53 17.76 10.38
C PRO A 26 1.54 16.96 9.52
N PRO A 27 2.00 16.20 8.52
CA PRO A 27 1.12 15.32 7.76
C PRO A 27 0.43 14.33 8.72
N ALA A 28 -0.84 14.02 8.44
CA ALA A 28 -1.59 13.04 9.21
C ALA A 28 -0.84 11.69 9.19
N PRO A 29 -0.87 10.93 10.30
CA PRO A 29 -0.23 9.62 10.34
C PRO A 29 -0.81 8.71 9.26
N THR A 30 0.07 8.06 8.50
CA THR A 30 -0.28 7.12 7.46
C THR A 30 -1.01 5.92 8.09
N LYS A 31 -2.24 5.64 7.65
CA LYS A 31 -3.01 4.48 8.14
C LYS A 31 -2.67 3.25 7.30
N PRO A 32 -2.14 2.16 7.91
CA PRO A 32 -1.94 0.91 7.21
C PRO A 32 -3.22 0.40 6.57
N TYR A 33 -3.09 -0.18 5.38
CA TYR A 33 -4.20 -0.72 4.62
C TYR A 33 -4.04 -2.23 4.47
N LEU A 34 -4.97 -2.98 5.06
CA LEU A 34 -4.91 -4.43 5.06
C LEU A 34 -5.89 -5.00 4.03
N VAL A 35 -5.43 -5.97 3.26
CA VAL A 35 -6.25 -6.69 2.28
C VAL A 35 -5.99 -8.18 2.47
N GLU A 36 -7.06 -8.97 2.42
CA GLU A 36 -6.94 -10.41 2.23
C GLU A 36 -7.30 -10.80 0.81
N TRP A 37 -6.44 -11.61 0.20
CA TRP A 37 -6.70 -12.29 -1.07
C TRP A 37 -6.99 -13.74 -0.77
N VAL A 38 -8.13 -14.24 -1.21
CA VAL A 38 -8.49 -15.65 -1.02
C VAL A 38 -8.73 -16.30 -2.35
N TYR A 39 -8.19 -17.51 -2.51
CA TYR A 39 -8.28 -18.28 -3.74
C TYR A 39 -8.76 -19.69 -3.44
N ARG A 40 -9.67 -20.15 -4.30
CA ARG A 40 -9.99 -21.56 -4.48
C ARG A 40 -9.49 -21.98 -5.86
N VAL A 41 -8.74 -23.05 -5.93
CA VAL A 41 -8.14 -23.59 -7.15
C VAL A 41 -8.97 -24.76 -7.65
N GLN A 42 -8.98 -25.04 -8.96
CA GLN A 42 -9.56 -26.27 -9.50
C GLN A 42 -8.87 -27.51 -8.92
N TYR A 43 -9.63 -28.59 -8.70
CA TYR A 43 -9.09 -29.85 -8.22
C TYR A 43 -7.97 -30.40 -9.13
N GLY A 44 -6.86 -30.82 -8.53
CA GLY A 44 -5.73 -31.42 -9.25
C GLY A 44 -4.77 -30.42 -9.90
N HIS A 45 -5.04 -29.11 -9.79
CA HIS A 45 -4.23 -28.06 -10.40
C HIS A 45 -3.49 -27.18 -9.39
N GLN A 46 -3.50 -27.53 -8.10
CA GLN A 46 -2.87 -26.75 -7.03
C GLN A 46 -1.39 -26.46 -7.29
N ASP A 47 -0.63 -27.46 -7.75
CA ASP A 47 0.82 -27.30 -8.01
C ASP A 47 1.10 -26.37 -9.19
N GLU A 48 0.33 -26.51 -10.28
CA GLU A 48 0.43 -25.64 -11.46
C GLU A 48 0.06 -24.20 -11.09
N TRP A 49 -1.08 -24.02 -10.42
CA TRP A 49 -1.56 -22.73 -9.95
C TRP A 49 -0.55 -22.06 -9.03
N TRP A 50 0.00 -22.80 -8.05
CA TRP A 50 0.96 -22.27 -7.09
C TRP A 50 2.29 -21.91 -7.74
N SER A 51 2.73 -22.67 -8.74
CA SER A 51 3.91 -22.33 -9.53
C SER A 51 3.73 -20.97 -10.23
N LEU A 52 2.59 -20.76 -10.89
CA LEU A 52 2.25 -19.50 -11.55
C LEU A 52 2.10 -18.35 -10.55
N PHE A 53 1.36 -18.58 -9.45
CA PHE A 53 1.16 -17.59 -8.39
C PHE A 53 2.48 -17.14 -7.77
N ARG A 54 3.38 -18.08 -7.46
CA ARG A 54 4.73 -17.73 -6.95
C ARG A 54 5.55 -16.95 -7.95
N LYS A 55 5.53 -17.37 -9.22
CA LYS A 55 6.30 -16.74 -10.28
C LYS A 55 5.95 -15.26 -10.44
N TYR A 56 4.66 -14.91 -10.33
CA TYR A 56 4.18 -13.56 -10.63
C TYR A 56 3.76 -12.78 -9.40
N GLN A 57 2.79 -13.29 -8.64
CA GLN A 57 2.15 -12.57 -7.54
C GLN A 57 3.07 -12.46 -6.32
N ILE A 58 3.75 -13.55 -5.93
CA ILE A 58 4.74 -13.49 -4.85
C ILE A 58 5.95 -12.63 -5.25
N ALA A 59 6.44 -12.77 -6.48
CA ALA A 59 7.54 -11.93 -6.96
C ALA A 59 7.16 -10.43 -6.97
N ALA A 60 5.91 -10.10 -7.30
CA ALA A 60 5.40 -8.74 -7.20
C ALA A 60 5.34 -8.26 -5.75
N LEU A 61 4.74 -9.03 -4.83
CA LEU A 61 4.66 -8.69 -3.41
C LEU A 61 6.05 -8.50 -2.77
N ASP A 62 7.02 -9.37 -3.09
CA ASP A 62 8.40 -9.24 -2.63
C ASP A 62 9.03 -7.91 -3.12
N ARG A 63 8.76 -7.55 -4.38
CA ARG A 63 9.27 -6.30 -4.94
C ARG A 63 8.55 -5.07 -4.38
N GLU A 64 7.24 -5.13 -4.20
CA GLU A 64 6.46 -4.10 -3.52
C GLU A 64 6.92 -3.90 -2.07
N GLN A 65 7.34 -4.98 -1.41
CA GLN A 65 7.91 -4.91 -0.06
C GLN A 65 9.28 -4.20 -0.07
N GLN A 66 10.16 -4.52 -1.03
CA GLN A 66 11.43 -3.80 -1.20
C GLN A 66 11.26 -2.31 -1.51
N LEU A 67 10.19 -1.96 -2.23
CA LEU A 67 9.83 -0.57 -2.56
C LEU A 67 9.10 0.15 -1.42
N GLY A 68 8.72 -0.57 -0.35
CA GLY A 68 8.03 -0.03 0.81
C GLY A 68 6.53 0.25 0.59
N TYR A 69 5.93 -0.32 -0.47
CA TYR A 69 4.48 -0.31 -0.68
C TYR A 69 3.79 -1.33 0.22
N VAL A 70 4.33 -2.55 0.25
CA VAL A 70 3.95 -3.61 1.18
C VAL A 70 4.87 -3.54 2.40
N THR A 71 4.31 -3.60 3.60
CA THR A 71 5.10 -3.68 4.84
C THR A 71 5.34 -5.14 5.24
N SER A 72 4.34 -6.00 5.04
CA SER A 72 4.40 -7.44 5.24
C SER A 72 3.29 -8.13 4.47
N TYR A 73 3.50 -9.42 4.16
CA TYR A 73 2.42 -10.30 3.76
C TYR A 73 2.63 -11.69 4.37
N THR A 74 1.57 -12.48 4.46
CA THR A 74 1.63 -13.87 4.94
C THR A 74 0.70 -14.74 4.11
N VAL A 75 1.20 -15.88 3.64
CA VAL A 75 0.41 -16.87 2.90
C VAL A 75 0.01 -17.99 3.85
N TYR A 76 -1.29 -18.27 3.90
CA TYR A 76 -1.90 -19.37 4.63
C TYR A 76 -2.41 -20.40 3.62
N GLY A 77 -2.24 -21.67 3.95
CA GLY A 77 -2.96 -22.79 3.36
C GLY A 77 -3.74 -23.53 4.46
N PRO A 78 -4.86 -24.19 4.13
CA PRO A 78 -5.59 -24.99 5.10
C PRO A 78 -4.75 -26.21 5.52
N GLY A 79 -4.68 -26.48 6.82
CA GLY A 79 -3.97 -27.67 7.35
C GLY A 79 -4.78 -28.96 7.27
N LEU A 80 -6.10 -28.85 7.09
CA LEU A 80 -7.06 -29.95 7.01
C LEU A 80 -8.15 -29.63 5.99
N HIS A 81 -8.98 -30.62 5.67
CA HIS A 81 -10.10 -30.46 4.75
C HIS A 81 -11.27 -29.71 5.38
N THR A 82 -11.98 -28.92 4.58
CA THR A 82 -13.27 -28.30 4.91
C THR A 82 -14.33 -28.75 3.89
N SER A 83 -15.60 -28.38 4.10
CA SER A 83 -16.67 -28.67 3.14
C SER A 83 -16.44 -27.96 1.80
N GLU A 84 -16.96 -28.53 0.71
CA GLU A 84 -16.74 -27.98 -0.63
C GLU A 84 -17.24 -26.55 -0.81
N ASP A 85 -18.33 -26.18 -0.15
CA ASP A 85 -18.92 -24.84 -0.22
C ASP A 85 -18.09 -23.78 0.54
N SER A 86 -17.36 -24.18 1.58
CA SER A 86 -16.52 -23.29 2.41
C SER A 86 -15.03 -23.34 2.06
N ARG A 87 -14.66 -24.19 1.09
CA ARG A 87 -13.27 -24.42 0.69
C ARG A 87 -12.60 -23.20 0.10
N TRP A 88 -11.41 -22.93 0.62
CA TRP A 88 -10.35 -22.12 0.00
C TRP A 88 -9.04 -22.90 0.07
N ASP A 89 -8.11 -22.62 -0.84
CA ASP A 89 -6.83 -23.33 -0.96
C ASP A 89 -5.66 -22.43 -0.53
N TYR A 90 -5.73 -21.12 -0.83
CA TYR A 90 -4.73 -20.14 -0.41
C TYR A 90 -5.39 -18.86 0.09
N ARG A 91 -4.88 -18.31 1.19
CA ARG A 91 -5.22 -16.97 1.70
C ARG A 91 -3.95 -16.17 1.90
N VAL A 92 -3.87 -14.99 1.31
CA VAL A 92 -2.76 -14.05 1.49
C VAL A 92 -3.27 -12.85 2.27
N VAL A 93 -2.67 -12.55 3.41
CA VAL A 93 -2.96 -11.32 4.17
C VAL A 93 -1.83 -10.35 3.92
N ILE A 94 -2.14 -9.19 3.35
CA ILE A 94 -1.16 -8.19 2.94
C ILE A 94 -1.41 -6.92 3.74
N THR A 95 -0.34 -6.35 4.29
CA THR A 95 -0.37 -5.05 4.94
C THR A 95 0.38 -4.06 4.08
N TYR A 96 -0.34 -3.19 3.38
CA TYR A 96 0.22 -2.05 2.66
C TYR A 96 0.48 -0.89 3.62
N ARG A 97 1.47 -0.06 3.28
CA ARG A 97 1.80 1.16 4.02
C ARG A 97 0.58 2.09 4.14
N ASP A 98 -0.14 2.25 3.04
CA ASP A 98 -1.38 3.02 2.89
C ASP A 98 -2.21 2.47 1.73
N GLN A 99 -3.44 2.97 1.56
CA GLN A 99 -4.31 2.52 0.46
C GLN A 99 -3.71 2.81 -0.93
N PRO A 100 -3.14 3.99 -1.24
CA PRO A 100 -2.52 4.23 -2.54
C PRO A 100 -1.39 3.24 -2.86
N SER A 101 -0.66 2.77 -1.86
CA SER A 101 0.39 1.76 -2.05
C SER A 101 -0.14 0.43 -2.61
N SER A 102 -1.43 0.12 -2.46
CA SER A 102 -2.02 -1.13 -2.94
C SER A 102 -2.35 -1.16 -4.43
N THR A 103 -1.99 -0.13 -5.20
CA THR A 103 -2.32 -0.03 -6.63
C THR A 103 -1.11 -0.20 -7.56
N HIS A 104 0.06 -0.55 -7.02
CA HIS A 104 1.33 -0.58 -7.77
C HIS A 104 1.67 -1.93 -8.40
N GLU A 105 0.88 -2.99 -8.15
CA GLU A 105 1.22 -4.35 -8.59
C GLU A 105 1.47 -4.43 -10.10
N GLY A 106 0.58 -3.84 -10.92
CA GLY A 106 0.72 -3.85 -12.38
C GLY A 106 2.00 -3.15 -12.87
N GLU A 107 2.39 -2.06 -12.23
CA GLU A 107 3.65 -1.36 -12.51
C GLU A 107 4.85 -2.26 -12.17
N VAL A 108 4.82 -2.88 -10.99
CA VAL A 108 5.86 -3.77 -10.50
C VAL A 108 6.00 -5.01 -11.40
N LEU A 109 4.90 -5.65 -11.78
CA LEU A 109 4.91 -6.77 -12.72
C LEU A 109 5.52 -6.36 -14.07
N HIS A 110 5.19 -5.17 -14.58
CA HIS A 110 5.77 -4.66 -15.81
C HIS A 110 7.29 -4.44 -15.72
N GLN A 111 7.78 -3.98 -14.56
CA GLN A 111 9.21 -3.81 -14.31
C GLN A 111 9.96 -5.15 -14.18
N LEU A 112 9.35 -6.13 -13.52
CA LEU A 112 9.98 -7.43 -13.27
C LEU A 112 10.03 -8.34 -14.49
N PHE A 113 9.03 -8.28 -15.37
CA PHE A 113 8.85 -9.23 -16.48
C PHE A 113 8.83 -8.53 -17.83
N SER A 114 9.93 -8.55 -18.56
CA SER A 114 10.04 -7.88 -19.86
C SER A 114 9.19 -8.53 -20.96
N ASP A 115 9.00 -9.87 -20.96
CA ASP A 115 8.10 -10.56 -21.90
C ASP A 115 6.65 -10.50 -21.43
N GLN A 116 6.01 -9.38 -21.76
CA GLN A 116 4.62 -9.09 -21.43
C GLN A 116 3.62 -10.05 -22.09
N ARG A 117 4.00 -10.70 -23.20
CA ARG A 117 3.13 -11.68 -23.87
C ARG A 117 3.09 -12.98 -23.08
N ILE A 118 4.24 -13.45 -22.60
CA ILE A 118 4.33 -14.63 -21.73
C ILE A 118 3.65 -14.37 -20.38
N LEU A 119 3.92 -13.21 -19.75
CA LEU A 119 3.24 -12.80 -18.51
C LEU A 119 1.72 -12.91 -18.64
N ARG A 120 1.12 -12.27 -19.65
CA ARG A 120 -0.34 -12.32 -19.85
C ARG A 120 -0.87 -13.73 -20.10
N LYS A 121 -0.18 -14.53 -20.91
CA LYS A 121 -0.60 -15.90 -21.19
C LYS A 121 -0.63 -16.74 -19.91
N GLU A 122 0.41 -16.64 -19.10
CA GLU A 122 0.56 -17.45 -17.89
C GLU A 122 -0.34 -16.95 -16.75
N GLU A 123 -0.52 -15.64 -16.59
CA GLU A 123 -1.50 -15.09 -15.63
C GLU A 123 -2.94 -15.44 -16.03
N ASN A 124 -3.27 -15.41 -17.32
CA ASN A 124 -4.57 -15.91 -17.78
C ASN A 124 -4.74 -17.39 -17.43
N ARG A 125 -3.69 -18.20 -17.61
CA ARG A 125 -3.72 -19.61 -17.23
C ARG A 125 -3.94 -19.78 -15.72
N ARG A 126 -3.29 -18.96 -14.89
CA ARG A 126 -3.52 -18.96 -13.44
C ARG A 126 -4.98 -18.66 -13.10
N TRP A 127 -5.59 -17.70 -13.79
CA TRP A 127 -7.02 -17.38 -13.62
C TRP A 127 -7.96 -18.47 -14.10
N GLU A 128 -7.67 -19.14 -15.22
CA GLU A 128 -8.44 -20.30 -15.67
C GLU A 128 -8.47 -21.38 -14.58
N LEU A 129 -7.36 -21.57 -13.87
CA LEU A 129 -7.23 -22.54 -12.77
C LEU A 129 -7.90 -22.08 -11.46
N THR A 130 -8.30 -20.82 -11.33
CA THR A 130 -8.98 -20.28 -10.15
C THR A 130 -10.50 -20.52 -10.28
N SER A 131 -11.08 -21.24 -9.33
CA SER A 131 -12.54 -21.48 -9.27
C SER A 131 -13.32 -20.39 -8.55
N ASN A 132 -12.72 -19.76 -7.54
CA ASN A 132 -13.30 -18.65 -6.79
C ASN A 132 -12.17 -17.78 -6.26
N HIS A 133 -12.40 -16.47 -6.22
CA HIS A 133 -11.47 -15.52 -5.65
C HIS A 133 -12.19 -14.26 -5.15
N TYR A 134 -11.66 -13.67 -4.09
CA TYR A 134 -11.99 -12.33 -3.66
C TYR A 134 -10.78 -11.60 -3.07
N ASP A 135 -10.81 -10.27 -3.25
CA ASP A 135 -9.91 -9.32 -2.61
C ASP A 135 -10.73 -8.46 -1.64
N LEU A 136 -10.49 -8.61 -0.35
CA LEU A 136 -11.29 -7.95 0.68
C LEU A 136 -10.42 -7.05 1.55
N PRO A 137 -10.68 -5.73 1.57
CA PRO A 137 -10.10 -4.85 2.57
C PRO A 137 -10.60 -5.26 3.96
N ILE A 138 -9.66 -5.46 4.89
CA ILE A 138 -9.95 -5.85 6.27
C ILE A 138 -9.34 -4.85 7.24
N HIS A 139 -9.70 -4.94 8.52
CA HIS A 139 -9.11 -4.14 9.57
C HIS A 139 -8.97 -4.94 10.84
N VAL A 140 -7.97 -4.59 11.65
CA VAL A 140 -7.83 -5.13 13.00
C VAL A 140 -8.90 -4.48 13.88
N VAL A 141 -9.67 -5.31 14.57
CA VAL A 141 -10.60 -4.88 15.62
C VAL A 141 -9.90 -5.12 16.96
N ASP A 142 -9.78 -4.08 17.78
CA ASP A 142 -9.30 -4.23 19.16
C ASP A 142 -10.47 -4.71 20.03
N PRO A 143 -10.41 -5.94 20.58
CA PRO A 143 -11.48 -6.48 21.42
C PRO A 143 -11.57 -5.81 22.80
N HIS A 144 -10.65 -4.89 23.13
CA HIS A 144 -10.58 -4.18 24.41
C HIS A 144 -10.74 -2.66 24.26
N ALA A 145 -11.10 -2.16 23.08
CA ALA A 145 -11.45 -0.75 22.90
C ALA A 145 -12.74 -0.41 23.68
N GLU A 146 -12.73 0.73 24.39
CA GLU A 146 -13.89 1.26 25.15
C GLU A 146 -15.00 1.84 24.25
#